data_AF-A0A936IZC2-F1
#
_entry.id   AF-A0A936IZC2-F1
#
_cell.length_a   1.000
_cell.length_b   1.000
_cell.length_c   1.000
_cell.angle_alpha   90.00
_cell.angle_beta   90.00
_cell.angle_gamma   90.00
#
_symmetry.space_group_name_H-M   'P 1'
#
loop_
_entity.id
_entity.type
_entity.pdbx_description
1 polymer ?
#
loop_
_entity_poly.entity_id
_entity_poly.type
_entity_poly.pdbx_seq_one_letter_code
_entity_poly.pdbx_strand_id
1 'polypeptide(L)'
;MKCLACGSESLVGGTIFDSNGAKVLFKLDDTPMWKSLFGAGTRGIRAYGCVHCGHLQLAVDFTEKDLLQYQQFEGEQPGVLERINSEPETLKE
;
A
#
# COMPACT_ATOMS: atom_id res chain seq x y z
N MET A 1 -16.48 -3.66 3.19
CA MET A 1 -15.47 -3.65 4.29
C MET A 1 -16.23 -3.63 5.60
N LYS A 2 -15.76 -4.33 6.63
CA LYS A 2 -16.32 -4.28 7.99
C LYS A 2 -15.44 -3.41 8.89
N CYS A 3 -16.05 -2.83 9.92
CA CYS A 3 -15.31 -2.12 10.95
C CYS A 3 -14.39 -3.10 11.68
N LEU A 4 -13.08 -2.79 11.75
CA LEU A 4 -12.10 -3.68 12.40
C LEU A 4 -12.32 -3.79 13.92
N ALA A 5 -12.94 -2.79 14.54
CA ALA A 5 -13.18 -2.75 15.97
C ALA A 5 -14.48 -3.47 16.41
N CYS A 6 -15.56 -3.38 15.63
CA CYS A 6 -16.88 -3.88 16.04
C CYS A 6 -17.56 -4.81 15.02
N GLY A 7 -16.97 -5.04 13.85
CA GLY A 7 -17.52 -5.91 12.81
C GLY A 7 -18.70 -5.33 12.02
N SER A 8 -19.19 -4.14 12.36
CA SER A 8 -20.30 -3.48 11.66
C SER A 8 -19.96 -3.17 10.20
N GLU A 9 -20.96 -3.23 9.31
CA GLU A 9 -20.85 -2.86 7.89
C GLU A 9 -21.13 -1.35 7.65
N SER A 10 -21.55 -0.62 8.69
CA SER A 10 -21.89 0.80 8.62
C SER A 10 -20.65 1.71 8.66
N LEU A 11 -19.84 1.66 7.61
CA LEU A 11 -18.67 2.52 7.41
C LEU A 11 -18.99 3.65 6.42
N VAL A 12 -18.53 4.86 6.73
CA VAL A 12 -18.58 6.04 5.85
C VAL A 12 -17.17 6.38 5.40
N GLY A 13 -16.96 6.46 4.08
CA GLY A 13 -15.68 6.85 3.50
C GLY A 13 -15.43 8.36 3.63
N GLY A 14 -14.16 8.73 3.83
CA GLY A 14 -13.71 10.11 3.95
C GLY A 14 -12.23 10.28 3.60
N THR A 15 -11.76 11.52 3.66
CA THR A 15 -10.35 11.90 3.45
C THR A 15 -9.84 12.63 4.69
N ILE A 16 -8.56 12.44 5.01
CA ILE A 16 -7.90 13.15 6.11
C ILE A 16 -6.97 14.21 5.53
N PHE A 17 -6.99 15.37 6.15
CA PHE A 17 -6.13 16.50 5.86
C PHE A 17 -5.24 16.78 7.06
N ASP A 18 -4.02 17.24 6.80
CA ASP A 18 -3.15 17.80 7.82
C ASP A 18 -3.64 19.18 8.28
N SER A 19 -2.95 19.78 9.26
CA SER A 19 -3.30 21.10 9.78
C SER A 19 -3.20 22.23 8.74
N ASN A 20 -2.49 22.02 7.65
CA ASN A 20 -2.32 22.98 6.55
C ASN A 20 -3.33 22.75 5.42
N GLY A 21 -4.26 21.79 5.60
CA GLY A 21 -5.23 21.42 4.57
C GLY A 21 -4.67 20.56 3.45
N ALA A 22 -3.43 20.07 3.58
CA ALA A 22 -2.84 19.14 2.62
C ALA A 22 -3.31 17.70 2.92
N LYS A 23 -3.48 16.88 1.88
CA LYS A 23 -3.82 15.46 2.07
C LYS A 23 -2.66 14.74 2.74
N VAL A 24 -2.97 13.89 3.72
CA VAL A 24 -1.98 13.00 4.32
C VAL A 24 -1.63 11.89 3.32
N LEU A 25 -0.33 11.66 3.12
CA LEU A 25 0.20 10.63 2.22
C LEU A 25 0.98 9.58 3.01
N PHE A 26 0.86 8.34 2.59
CA PHE A 26 1.69 7.23 3.07
C PHE A 26 2.96 7.17 2.22
N LYS A 27 4.14 7.11 2.83
CA LYS A 27 5.42 7.07 2.11
C LYS A 27 6.10 5.73 2.39
N LEU A 28 6.51 5.05 1.32
CA LEU A 28 7.28 3.81 1.40
C LEU A 28 8.72 4.10 1.80
N ASP A 29 9.22 3.43 2.83
CA ASP A 29 10.57 3.61 3.37
C ASP A 29 11.66 3.24 2.36
N ASP A 30 11.46 2.18 1.57
CA ASP A 30 12.45 1.68 0.61
C ASP A 30 12.53 2.48 -0.70
N THR A 31 11.89 3.65 -0.77
CA THR A 31 11.93 4.47 -1.98
C THR A 31 13.22 5.29 -2.04
N PRO A 32 14.06 5.11 -3.09
CA PRO A 32 15.25 5.94 -3.26
C PRO A 32 14.90 7.43 -3.21
N MET A 33 15.72 8.21 -2.51
CA MET A 33 15.45 9.63 -2.22
C MET A 33 15.15 10.46 -3.47
N TRP A 34 15.86 10.20 -4.57
CA TRP A 34 15.63 10.86 -5.86
C TRP A 34 14.25 10.53 -6.45
N LYS A 35 13.75 9.31 -6.31
CA LYS A 35 12.41 8.90 -6.73
C LYS A 35 11.34 9.55 -5.84
N SER A 36 11.60 9.64 -4.54
CA SER A 36 10.69 10.32 -3.60
C SER A 36 10.50 11.80 -3.93
N LEU A 37 11.51 12.49 -4.47
CA LEU A 37 11.39 13.90 -4.85
C LEU A 37 10.44 14.13 -6.03
N PHE A 38 10.23 13.12 -6.89
CA PHE A 38 9.26 13.16 -7.99
C PHE A 38 7.92 12.51 -7.64
N GLY A 39 7.62 12.34 -6.35
CA GLY A 39 6.37 11.74 -5.88
C GLY A 39 6.27 10.22 -6.09
N ALA A 40 7.34 9.56 -6.55
CA ALA A 40 7.35 8.10 -6.54
C ALA A 40 7.48 7.61 -5.10
N GLY A 41 6.80 6.51 -4.79
CA GLY A 41 6.80 5.91 -3.44
C GLY A 41 5.84 6.55 -2.42
N THR A 42 5.04 7.54 -2.81
CA THR A 42 3.93 8.03 -1.99
C THR A 42 2.62 7.38 -2.43
N ARG A 43 1.72 7.14 -1.48
CA ARG A 43 0.40 6.52 -1.67
C ARG A 43 -0.66 7.37 -0.97
N GLY A 44 -1.85 7.40 -1.56
CA GLY A 44 -3.01 8.01 -0.94
C GLY A 44 -3.44 7.22 0.30
N ILE A 45 -3.99 7.93 1.29
CA ILE A 45 -4.66 7.32 2.44
C ILE A 45 -6.15 7.57 2.31
N ARG A 46 -6.93 6.49 2.36
CA ARG A 46 -8.39 6.52 2.54
C ARG A 46 -8.71 6.35 4.02
N ALA A 47 -9.76 7.03 4.45
CA ALA A 47 -10.27 6.91 5.81
C ALA A 47 -11.71 6.41 5.80
N TYR A 48 -12.05 5.64 6.82
CA TYR A 48 -13.40 5.12 7.03
C TYR A 48 -13.79 5.32 8.49
N GLY A 49 -14.87 6.07 8.71
CA GLY A 49 -15.48 6.23 10.03
C GLY A 49 -16.61 5.23 10.23
N CYS A 50 -16.60 4.47 11.32
CA CYS A 50 -17.71 3.61 11.67
C CYS A 50 -18.81 4.41 12.36
N VAL A 51 -20.02 4.41 11.79
CA VAL A 51 -21.17 5.10 12.38
C VAL A 51 -21.61 4.44 13.68
N HIS A 52 -21.41 3.12 13.81
CA HIS A 52 -21.88 2.37 14.96
C HIS A 52 -21.04 2.60 16.23
N CYS A 53 -19.71 2.65 16.11
CA CYS A 53 -18.81 2.76 17.27
C CYS A 53 -17.85 3.96 17.23
N GLY A 54 -17.91 4.79 16.19
CA GLY A 54 -17.05 5.96 16.03
C GLY A 54 -15.59 5.64 15.68
N HIS A 55 -15.22 4.37 15.48
CA HIS A 55 -13.85 4.00 15.16
C HIS A 55 -13.44 4.50 13.77
N LEU A 56 -12.27 5.15 13.70
CA LEU A 56 -11.63 5.59 12.46
C LEU A 56 -10.58 4.57 12.04
N GLN A 57 -10.74 4.00 10.85
CA GLN A 57 -9.76 3.10 10.25
C GLN A 57 -9.21 3.67 8.95
N LEU A 58 -7.92 3.43 8.71
CA LEU A 58 -7.19 3.95 7.56
C LEU A 58 -6.84 2.82 6.61
N ALA A 59 -6.82 3.11 5.32
CA ALA A 59 -6.36 2.19 4.28
C ALA A 59 -5.41 2.92 3.33
N VAL A 60 -4.34 2.25 2.92
CA VAL A 60 -3.40 2.76 1.92
C VAL A 60 -3.81 2.28 0.54
N ASP A 61 -3.76 3.18 -0.44
CA ASP A 61 -4.01 2.83 -1.83
C ASP A 61 -2.76 2.30 -2.48
N PHE A 62 -2.65 0.99 -2.60
CA PHE A 62 -1.62 0.33 -3.40
C PHE A 62 -2.04 0.22 -4.85
N THR A 63 -1.08 0.44 -5.75
CA THR A 63 -1.28 0.25 -7.20
C THR A 63 -1.22 -1.23 -7.55
N GLU A 64 -1.74 -1.61 -8.72
CA GLU A 64 -1.64 -2.99 -9.22
C GLU A 64 -0.18 -3.46 -9.30
N LYS A 65 0.73 -2.57 -9.69
CA LYS A 65 2.18 -2.84 -9.68
C LYS A 65 2.71 -3.15 -8.27
N ASP A 66 2.24 -2.43 -7.26
CA ASP A 66 2.62 -2.70 -5.87
C ASP A 66 2.12 -4.07 -5.42
N LEU A 67 0.87 -4.41 -5.77
CA LEU A 67 0.29 -5.70 -5.43
C LEU A 67 1.07 -6.85 -6.08
N LEU A 68 1.42 -6.73 -7.37
CA LEU A 68 2.26 -7.72 -8.06
C LEU A 68 3.64 -7.87 -7.42
N GLN A 69 4.26 -6.76 -7.02
CA GLN A 69 5.56 -6.78 -6.35
C GLN A 69 5.48 -7.40 -4.95
N TYR A 70 4.45 -7.08 -4.17
CA TYR A 70 4.29 -7.59 -2.81
C TYR A 70 3.77 -9.04 -2.74
N GLN A 71 3.03 -9.50 -3.75
CA GLN A 71 2.64 -10.91 -3.88
C GLN A 71 3.85 -11.85 -3.98
N GLN A 72 5.00 -11.38 -4.46
CA GLN A 72 6.25 -12.14 -4.46
C GLN A 72 6.78 -12.45 -3.05
N PHE A 73 6.28 -11.76 -2.03
CA PHE A 73 6.64 -11.96 -0.62
C PHE A 73 5.57 -12.69 0.19
N GLU A 74 4.38 -12.93 -0.38
CA GLU A 74 3.31 -13.72 0.26
C GLU A 74 3.34 -15.22 -0.11
N GLY A 75 4.23 -15.64 -1.03
CA GLY A 75 4.53 -17.05 -1.32
C GLY A 75 5.77 -17.56 -0.59
N GLU A 76 6.05 -18.87 -0.66
CA GLU A 76 7.36 -19.41 -0.29
C GLU A 76 8.42 -18.69 -1.12
N GLN A 77 9.23 -17.85 -0.46
CA GLN A 77 10.36 -17.19 -1.08
C GLN A 77 11.30 -18.27 -1.59
N PRO A 78 11.61 -18.33 -2.91
CA PRO A 78 12.57 -19.29 -3.41
C PRO A 78 13.89 -19.10 -2.67
N GLY A 79 14.49 -20.22 -2.28
CA GLY A 79 15.75 -20.25 -1.58
C GLY A 79 16.79 -19.45 -2.36
N VAL A 80 17.72 -18.79 -1.67
CA VAL A 80 18.73 -17.91 -2.30
C VAL A 80 19.45 -18.58 -3.50
N LEU A 81 19.60 -19.91 -3.47
CA LEU A 81 20.20 -20.71 -4.54
C LEU A 81 19.33 -20.82 -5.80
N GLU A 82 18.01 -20.81 -5.69
CA GLU A 82 17.08 -20.90 -6.82
C GLU A 82 17.08 -19.61 -7.65
N ARG A 83 17.30 -18.46 -6.99
CA ARG A 83 17.42 -17.13 -7.64
C ARG A 83 18.70 -16.96 -8.43
N ILE A 84 19.77 -17.65 -8.04
CA ILE A 84 21.08 -17.59 -8.72
C ILE A 84 21.06 -18.45 -9.99
N ASN A 85 20.23 -19.50 -10.01
CA ASN A 85 20.13 -20.45 -11.12
C ASN A 85 19.02 -20.10 -12.14
N SER A 86 18.13 -19.15 -11.85
CA SER A 86 17.20 -18.63 -12.85
C SER A 86 17.97 -17.69 -13.78
N GLU A 87 18.41 -18.21 -14.93
CA GLU A 87 19.03 -17.39 -15.98
C GLU A 87 18.06 -16.26 -16.41
N PRO A 88 18.56 -15.03 -16.66
CA PRO A 88 17.75 -14.00 -17.25
C PRO A 88 17.36 -14.44 -18.66
N GLU A 89 16.08 -14.72 -18.89
CA GLU A 89 15.54 -14.86 -20.24
C GLU A 89 15.86 -13.57 -20.99
N THR A 90 16.81 -13.67 -21.90
CA THR A 90 17.09 -12.64 -22.88
C THR A 90 15.88 -12.57 -23.78
N LEU A 91 15.10 -11.49 -23.66
CA LEU A 91 14.10 -11.11 -24.65
C LEU A 91 14.83 -10.94 -25.98
N LYS A 92 14.70 -11.94 -26.85
CA LYS A 92 15.21 -11.89 -28.22
C LYS A 92 14.31 -10.95 -29.02
N GLU A 93 14.89 -9.88 -29.55
CA GLU A 93 14.36 -9.12 -30.70
C GLU A 93 14.31 -10.00 -31.95
#